data_AF-A0A7J5CA17-F1
#
_entry.id   AF-A0A7J5CA17-F1
#
_cell.length_a   1.000
_cell.length_b   1.000
_cell.length_c   1.000
_cell.angle_alpha   90.00
_cell.angle_beta   90.00
_cell.angle_gamma   90.00
#
_symmetry.space_group_name_H-M   'P 1'
#
loop_
_entity.id
_entity.type
_entity.pdbx_description
1 polymer ?
#
loop_
_entity_poly.entity_id
_entity_poly.type
_entity_poly.pdbx_seq_one_letter_code
_entity_poly.pdbx_strand_id
1 'polypeptide(L)'
;MSEDPVLGRRCDKDDLRAAAWRLRAEGRTVNEIAERLTIARSTAHRWVGHLPLDGSSEAATQRRIEADARRALHRVDRRKQREDAEREAREAAAGWVDAPALRELLLVGAALYWCVCPDRVSSTSG
;
A
#
# COMPACT_ATOMS: atom_id res chain seq x y z
N MET A 1 -26.72 -58.14 -0.98
CA MET A 1 -27.37 -56.85 -1.25
C MET A 1 -26.44 -55.79 -0.70
N SER A 2 -25.66 -55.16 -1.58
CA SER A 2 -24.70 -54.12 -1.21
C SER A 2 -25.44 -52.82 -1.00
N GLU A 3 -25.42 -52.29 0.21
CA GLU A 3 -25.92 -50.94 0.49
C GLU A 3 -24.73 -49.99 0.52
N ASP A 4 -24.63 -49.15 -0.51
CA ASP A 4 -23.58 -48.15 -0.70
C ASP A 4 -23.85 -46.89 0.16
N PRO A 5 -22.97 -46.51 1.11
CA PRO A 5 -23.20 -45.38 2.03
C PRO A 5 -22.78 -44.01 1.46
N VAL A 6 -22.77 -43.82 0.13
CA VAL A 6 -22.06 -42.68 -0.50
C VAL A 6 -22.92 -41.41 -0.65
N LEU A 7 -24.20 -41.44 -0.28
CA LEU A 7 -25.15 -40.37 -0.59
C LEU A 7 -25.19 -39.20 0.42
N GLY A 8 -24.70 -39.36 1.65
CA GLY A 8 -24.82 -38.33 2.70
C GLY A 8 -23.75 -37.23 2.72
N ARG A 9 -22.60 -37.40 2.04
CA ARG A 9 -21.47 -36.47 2.14
C ARG A 9 -21.46 -35.36 1.08
N ARG A 10 -22.34 -35.46 0.07
CA ARG A 10 -22.37 -34.54 -1.08
C ARG A 10 -23.30 -33.34 -0.85
N CYS A 11 -24.45 -33.56 -0.21
CA CYS A 11 -25.43 -32.51 0.08
C CYS A 11 -24.87 -31.38 0.94
N ASP A 12 -24.17 -31.68 2.03
CA ASP A 12 -23.63 -30.66 2.94
C ASP A 12 -22.63 -29.72 2.25
N LYS A 13 -21.82 -30.28 1.35
CA LYS A 13 -20.81 -29.50 0.61
C LYS A 13 -21.46 -28.62 -0.46
N ASP A 14 -22.52 -29.11 -1.10
CA ASP A 14 -23.26 -28.35 -2.10
C ASP A 14 -24.05 -27.21 -1.43
N ASP A 15 -24.56 -27.42 -0.21
CA ASP A 15 -25.19 -26.38 0.60
C ASP A 15 -24.18 -25.30 1.03
N LEU A 16 -23.00 -25.69 1.49
CA LEU A 16 -21.91 -24.75 1.80
C LEU A 16 -21.44 -23.99 0.56
N ARG A 17 -21.46 -24.62 -0.61
CA ARG A 17 -21.12 -23.97 -1.89
C ARG A 17 -22.20 -22.97 -2.31
N ALA A 18 -23.48 -23.31 -2.16
CA ALA A 18 -24.59 -22.40 -2.42
C ALA A 18 -24.58 -21.20 -1.47
N ALA A 19 -24.28 -21.42 -0.18
CA ALA A 19 -24.09 -20.35 0.80
C ALA A 19 -22.91 -19.44 0.44
N ALA A 20 -21.78 -20.01 -0.01
CA ALA A 20 -20.63 -19.24 -0.46
C ALA A 20 -20.96 -18.36 -1.67
N TRP A 21 -21.79 -18.85 -2.60
CA TRP A 21 -22.25 -18.08 -3.76
C TRP A 21 -23.16 -16.92 -3.38
N ARG A 22 -24.09 -17.12 -2.44
CA ARG A 22 -24.93 -16.02 -1.91
C ARG A 22 -24.10 -14.93 -1.27
N LEU A 23 -23.14 -15.29 -0.41
CA LEU A 23 -22.24 -14.32 0.22
C LEU A 23 -21.37 -13.59 -0.82
N ARG A 24 -21.01 -14.27 -1.91
CA ARG A 24 -20.25 -13.66 -3.02
C ARG A 24 -21.08 -12.62 -3.76
N ALA A 25 -22.35 -12.91 -4.04
CA ALA A 25 -23.30 -11.98 -4.65
C ALA A 25 -23.67 -10.79 -3.75
N GLU A 26 -23.51 -10.93 -2.43
CA GLU A 26 -23.59 -9.81 -1.47
C GLU A 26 -22.32 -8.94 -1.46
N GLY A 27 -21.32 -9.23 -2.30
CA GLY A 27 -20.06 -8.50 -2.40
C GLY A 27 -19.01 -8.87 -1.36
N ARG A 28 -19.15 -10.01 -0.66
CA ARG A 28 -18.16 -10.47 0.33
C ARG A 28 -16.90 -11.01 -0.32
N THR A 29 -15.77 -10.76 0.32
CA THR A 29 -14.47 -11.26 -0.15
C THR A 29 -14.30 -12.74 0.18
N VAL A 30 -13.40 -13.42 -0.55
CA VAL A 30 -13.11 -14.85 -0.33
C VAL A 30 -12.67 -15.14 1.11
N ASN A 31 -11.97 -14.20 1.74
CA ASN A 31 -11.53 -14.35 3.14
C ASN A 31 -12.70 -14.29 4.11
N GLU A 32 -13.61 -13.32 3.95
CA GLU A 32 -14.80 -13.21 4.80
C GLU A 32 -15.74 -14.42 4.65
N ILE A 33 -15.84 -14.97 3.44
CA ILE A 33 -16.61 -16.20 3.19
C ILE A 33 -15.97 -17.38 3.91
N ALA A 34 -14.63 -17.49 3.85
CA ALA A 34 -13.88 -18.54 4.54
C ALA A 34 -14.05 -18.46 6.07
N GLU A 35 -13.97 -17.27 6.64
CA GLU A 35 -14.18 -17.03 8.07
C GLU A 35 -15.63 -17.34 8.49
N ARG A 36 -16.63 -16.88 7.72
CA ARG A 36 -18.04 -17.03 8.07
C ARG A 36 -18.57 -18.45 7.93
N LEU A 37 -18.06 -19.21 6.96
CA LEU A 37 -18.41 -20.62 6.76
C LEU A 37 -17.43 -21.58 7.46
N THR A 38 -16.42 -21.06 8.16
CA THR A 38 -15.36 -21.82 8.84
C THR A 38 -14.66 -22.83 7.90
N ILE A 39 -14.45 -22.45 6.64
CA ILE A 39 -13.80 -23.29 5.63
C ILE A 39 -12.40 -22.77 5.32
N ALA A 40 -11.52 -23.66 4.84
CA ALA A 40 -10.21 -23.26 4.38
C ALA A 40 -10.30 -22.21 3.24
N ARG A 41 -9.43 -21.20 3.28
CA ARG A 41 -9.35 -20.14 2.26
C ARG A 41 -9.17 -20.70 0.85
N SER A 42 -8.39 -21.78 0.70
CA SER A 42 -8.17 -22.46 -0.58
C SER A 42 -9.45 -23.10 -1.13
N THR A 43 -10.32 -23.62 -0.26
CA THR A 43 -11.63 -24.20 -0.62
C THR A 43 -12.60 -23.10 -1.04
N ALA A 44 -12.69 -22.01 -0.27
CA ALA A 44 -13.49 -20.85 -0.64
C ALA A 44 -13.05 -20.29 -2.00
N HIS A 45 -11.74 -20.09 -2.21
CA HIS A 45 -11.21 -19.60 -3.48
C HIS A 45 -11.56 -20.51 -4.67
N ARG A 46 -11.53 -21.83 -4.48
CA ARG A 46 -11.93 -22.78 -5.53
C ARG A 46 -13.41 -22.65 -5.92
N TRP A 47 -14.28 -22.31 -4.97
CA TRP A 47 -15.72 -22.22 -5.19
C TRP A 47 -16.21 -20.86 -5.71
N VAL A 48 -15.59 -19.77 -5.28
CA VAL A 48 -16.03 -18.40 -5.64
C VAL A 48 -15.00 -17.61 -6.43
N GLY A 49 -13.78 -18.12 -6.62
CA GLY A 49 -12.71 -17.43 -7.33
C GLY A 49 -12.97 -17.24 -8.83
N HIS A 50 -13.87 -18.04 -9.41
CA HIS A 50 -14.30 -17.88 -10.81
C HIS A 50 -15.47 -16.91 -10.98
N LEU A 51 -16.17 -16.52 -9.90
CA LEU A 51 -17.16 -15.47 -9.95
C LEU A 51 -16.43 -14.12 -9.91
N PRO A 52 -16.58 -13.25 -10.94
CA PRO A 52 -16.04 -11.90 -10.88
C PRO A 52 -16.60 -11.25 -9.62
N LEU A 53 -15.70 -10.74 -8.76
CA LEU A 53 -16.15 -9.91 -7.65
C LEU A 53 -16.79 -8.70 -8.31
N ASP A 54 -18.09 -8.56 -8.17
CA ASP A 54 -18.87 -7.41 -8.58
C ASP A 54 -18.34 -6.21 -7.80
N GLY A 55 -17.30 -5.59 -8.37
CA GLY A 55 -16.57 -4.44 -7.82
C GLY A 55 -17.41 -3.17 -7.77
N SER A 56 -18.71 -3.29 -8.01
CA SER A 56 -19.76 -2.28 -7.94
C SER A 56 -20.60 -2.39 -6.66
N SER A 57 -20.42 -3.41 -5.82
CA SER A 57 -21.11 -3.46 -4.53
C SER A 57 -20.67 -2.27 -3.68
N GLU A 58 -21.62 -1.54 -3.09
CA GLU A 58 -21.37 -0.37 -2.22
C GLU A 58 -20.34 -0.68 -1.12
N ALA A 59 -20.29 -1.93 -0.66
CA ALA A 59 -19.32 -2.41 0.31
C ALA A 59 -17.87 -2.38 -0.21
N ALA A 60 -17.64 -2.63 -1.50
CA ALA A 60 -16.31 -2.54 -2.11
C ALA A 60 -15.86 -1.07 -2.24
N THR A 61 -16.78 -0.18 -2.58
CA THR A 61 -16.54 1.28 -2.65
C THR A 61 -16.20 1.84 -1.26
N GLN A 62 -16.99 1.49 -0.24
CA GLN A 62 -16.75 1.93 1.13
C GLN A 62 -15.37 1.50 1.65
N ARG A 63 -14.95 0.27 1.35
CA ARG A 63 -13.61 -0.22 1.71
C ARG A 63 -12.48 0.52 1.01
N ARG A 64 -12.68 0.92 -0.26
CA ARG A 64 -11.70 1.74 -0.98
C ARG A 64 -11.57 3.10 -0.31
N ILE A 65 -12.69 3.74 0.01
CA ILE A 65 -12.70 5.02 0.72
C ILE A 65 -11.97 4.92 2.07
N GLU A 66 -12.27 3.89 2.87
CA GLU A 66 -11.60 3.66 4.16
C GLU A 66 -10.10 3.35 4.02
N ALA A 67 -9.72 2.59 3.00
CA ALA A 67 -8.32 2.30 2.71
C ALA A 67 -7.58 3.56 2.26
N ASP A 68 -8.20 4.39 1.44
CA ASP A 68 -7.63 5.66 0.98
C ASP A 68 -7.52 6.68 2.11
N ALA A 69 -8.50 6.74 3.00
CA ALA A 69 -8.45 7.53 4.23
C ALA A 69 -7.27 7.10 5.12
N ARG A 70 -7.12 5.79 5.37
CA ARG A 70 -5.97 5.24 6.12
C ARG A 70 -4.64 5.57 5.45
N ARG A 71 -4.54 5.42 4.12
CA ARG A 71 -3.35 5.80 3.36
C ARG A 71 -3.06 7.30 3.45
N ALA A 72 -4.09 8.15 3.44
CA ALA A 72 -3.94 9.58 3.59
C ALA A 72 -3.35 9.95 4.96
N LEU A 73 -3.85 9.36 6.04
CA LEU A 73 -3.28 9.52 7.39
C LEU A 73 -1.81 9.11 7.44
N HIS A 74 -1.48 7.93 6.93
CA HIS A 74 -0.08 7.49 6.85
C HIS A 74 0.82 8.42 6.03
N ARG A 75 0.30 9.03 4.95
CA ARG A 75 1.05 10.02 4.17
C ARG A 75 1.32 11.29 4.97
N VAL A 76 0.37 11.75 5.78
CA VAL A 76 0.54 12.90 6.66
C VAL A 76 1.58 12.60 7.73
N ASP A 77 1.51 11.43 8.38
CA ASP A 77 2.50 11.04 9.40
C ASP A 77 3.91 10.92 8.82
N ARG A 78 4.05 10.29 7.64
CA ARG A 78 5.35 10.22 6.97
C ARG A 78 5.89 11.58 6.57
N ARG A 79 5.01 12.55 6.24
CA ARG A 79 5.44 13.92 5.93
C ARG A 79 5.97 14.59 7.19
N LYS A 80 5.23 14.52 8.29
CA LYS A 80 5.68 15.06 9.59
C LYS A 80 7.02 14.47 10.01
N GLN A 81 7.19 13.16 9.94
CA GLN A 81 8.46 12.50 10.25
C GLN A 81 9.64 13.01 9.39
N ARG A 82 9.40 13.34 8.11
CA ARG A 82 10.43 13.92 7.24
C ARG A 82 10.76 15.36 7.65
N GLU A 83 9.73 16.16 7.93
CA GLU A 83 9.90 17.54 8.38
C GLU A 83 10.64 17.61 9.72
N ASP A 84 10.30 16.72 10.66
CA ASP A 84 10.99 16.60 11.95
C ASP A 84 12.45 16.18 11.78
N ALA A 85 12.73 15.18 10.93
CA ALA A 85 14.09 14.75 10.63
C ALA A 85 14.91 15.84 9.92
N GLU A 86 14.31 16.59 8.98
CA GLU A 86 14.96 17.74 8.35
C GLU A 86 15.24 18.86 9.35
N ARG A 87 14.30 19.14 10.27
CA ARG A 87 14.48 20.13 11.33
C ARG A 87 15.61 19.72 12.27
N GLU A 88 15.63 18.46 12.73
CA GLU A 88 16.68 17.94 13.60
C GLU A 88 18.05 17.99 12.91
N ALA A 89 18.13 17.61 11.63
CA ALA A 89 19.35 17.71 10.85
C ALA A 89 19.83 19.16 10.68
N ARG A 90 18.91 20.11 10.44
CA ARG A 90 19.23 21.54 10.36
C ARG A 90 19.70 22.10 11.70
N GLU A 91 19.06 21.71 12.79
CA GLU A 91 19.46 22.14 14.15
C GLU A 91 20.82 21.56 14.54
N ALA A 92 21.08 20.29 14.23
CA ALA A 92 22.37 19.68 14.43
C ALA A 92 23.47 20.37 13.59
N ALA A 93 23.18 20.65 12.31
CA ALA A 93 24.11 21.37 11.44
C ALA A 93 24.36 22.81 11.93
N ALA A 94 23.32 23.51 12.39
CA ALA A 94 23.45 24.85 12.96
C ALA A 94 24.21 24.84 14.29
N GLY A 95 24.10 23.79 15.10
CA GLY A 95 24.91 23.63 16.31
C GLY A 95 26.38 23.31 16.02
N TRP A 96 26.66 22.64 14.89
CA TRP A 96 28.01 22.36 14.42
C TRP A 96 28.68 23.58 13.77
N VAL A 97 27.91 24.34 13.01
CA VAL A 97 28.37 25.56 12.32
C VAL A 97 28.13 26.74 13.27
N ASP A 98 29.13 27.03 14.10
CA ASP A 98 29.20 28.29 14.84
C ASP A 98 29.07 29.49 13.86
N ALA A 99 28.74 30.69 14.34
CA ALA A 99 28.47 31.84 13.48
C ALA A 99 29.65 32.15 12.54
N PRO A 100 29.58 31.78 11.24
CA PRO A 100 30.75 31.88 10.38
C PRO A 100 31.03 33.34 10.09
N ALA A 101 32.31 33.70 10.06
CA ALA A 101 32.70 35.04 9.65
C ALA A 101 32.28 35.28 8.19
N LEU A 102 31.98 36.53 7.81
CA LEU A 102 31.56 36.89 6.45
C LEU A 102 32.51 36.33 5.37
N ARG A 103 33.81 36.26 5.67
CA ARG A 103 34.83 35.67 4.78
C ARG A 103 34.58 34.18 4.50
N GLU A 104 34.17 33.41 5.50
CA GLU A 104 33.93 31.97 5.37
C GLU A 104 32.67 31.71 4.54
N LEU A 105 31.60 32.49 4.79
CA LEU A 105 30.39 32.48 3.98
C LEU A 105 30.68 32.82 2.50
N LEU A 106 31.53 33.82 2.24
CA LEU A 106 31.93 34.19 0.89
C LEU A 106 32.72 33.09 0.18
N LEU A 107 33.63 32.41 0.89
CA LEU A 107 34.42 31.30 0.32
C LEU A 107 33.54 30.08 0.01
N VAL A 108 32.60 29.72 0.89
CA VAL A 108 31.66 28.62 0.67
C VAL A 108 30.70 28.95 -0.48
N GLY A 109 30.16 30.17 -0.51
CA GLY A 109 29.30 30.63 -1.59
C GLY A 109 30.01 30.64 -2.95
N ALA A 110 31.28 31.06 -2.99
CA ALA A 110 32.12 30.96 -4.18
C ALA A 110 32.30 29.48 -4.57
N ALA A 111 32.75 28.60 -3.68
CA ALA A 111 32.95 27.19 -4.01
C ALA A 111 31.67 26.54 -4.59
N LEU A 112 30.50 26.78 -3.98
CA LEU A 112 29.21 26.30 -4.48
C LEU A 112 28.86 26.88 -5.86
N TYR A 113 29.10 28.18 -6.08
CA TYR A 113 28.90 28.82 -7.37
C TYR A 113 29.74 28.18 -8.47
N TRP A 114 31.01 27.85 -8.18
CA TRP A 114 31.89 27.16 -9.11
C TRP A 114 31.42 25.72 -9.39
N CYS A 115 30.86 25.01 -8.40
CA CYS A 115 30.32 23.65 -8.59
C CYS A 115 28.98 23.61 -9.35
N VAL A 116 28.19 24.68 -9.28
CA VAL A 116 26.91 24.79 -10.00
C VAL A 116 27.11 25.25 -11.45
N CYS A 117 28.28 25.80 -11.80
CA CYS A 117 28.56 26.18 -13.17
C CYS A 117 28.77 24.91 -14.02
N PRO A 118 27.84 24.56 -14.93
CA PRO A 118 28.08 23.47 -15.86
C PRO A 118 29.29 23.85 -16.72
N ASP A 119 30.25 22.91 -16.85
CA ASP A 119 31.42 23.03 -17.71
C ASP A 119 31.04 23.67 -19.04
N ARG A 120 31.37 24.95 -19.20
CA ARG A 120 31.24 25.66 -20.48
C ARG A 120 32.61 25.75 -21.11
N VAL A 121 33.15 24.61 -21.52
CA VAL A 121 34.35 24.43 -22.39
C VAL A 121 34.32 22.93 -22.76
N SER A 122 34.33 22.47 -24.01
CA SER A 122 34.79 23.04 -25.28
C SER A 122 34.27 22.19 -26.46
N SER A 123 33.69 22.81 -27.49
CA SER A 123 33.90 22.36 -28.88
C SER A 123 33.74 23.53 -29.85
N THR A 124 34.83 24.26 -30.07
CA THR A 124 35.01 25.01 -31.31
C THR A 124 36.33 24.56 -31.89
N SER A 125 36.26 23.50 -32.69
CA SER A 125 37.30 23.07 -33.61
C SER A 125 36.56 22.40 -34.77
N GLY A 126 36.51 23.12 -35.89
CA GLY A 126 35.74 22.82 -37.09
C GLY A 126 35.62 24.08 -37.92
#